data_AF-A0A3A6U9C4-F1
#
_entry.id   AF-A0A3A6U9C4-F1
#
_cell.length_a   1.000
_cell.length_b   1.000
_cell.length_c   1.000
_cell.angle_alpha   90.00
_cell.angle_beta   90.00
_cell.angle_gamma   90.00
#
_symmetry.space_group_name_H-M   'P 1'
#
loop_
_entity.id
_entity.type
_entity.pdbx_description
1 polymer ?
#
loop_
_entity_poly.entity_id
_entity_poly.type
_entity_poly.pdbx_seq_one_letter_code
_entity_poly.pdbx_strand_id
1 'polypeptide(L)'
;MLQCHFSNIVKTYLRRGWFDLNLYKVVVMYFMSKIINLLISVLPVYLMWNWVVPDIFSLPSIGFFQAAGLILLVQFLTPTGLIKLGE
;
A
#
# COMPACT_ATOMS: atom_id res chain seq x y z
N MET A 1 -34.33 30.46 -21.29
CA MET A 1 -34.41 29.11 -20.66
C MET A 1 -33.29 28.16 -21.11
N LEU A 2 -32.96 28.09 -22.41
CA LEU A 2 -31.91 27.21 -22.95
C LEU A 2 -30.47 27.50 -22.46
N GLN A 3 -30.12 28.76 -22.17
CA GLN A 3 -28.77 29.09 -21.66
C GLN A 3 -28.49 28.57 -20.24
N CYS A 4 -29.50 28.53 -19.36
CA CYS A 4 -29.33 27.99 -18.00
C CYS A 4 -29.04 26.48 -18.01
N HIS A 5 -29.66 25.74 -18.94
CA HIS A 5 -29.47 24.30 -19.03
C HIS A 5 -28.07 23.93 -19.52
N PHE A 6 -27.50 24.72 -20.45
CA PHE A 6 -26.16 24.50 -20.97
C PHE A 6 -25.07 24.72 -19.92
N SER A 7 -25.20 25.75 -19.08
CA SER A 7 -24.24 26.05 -18.00
C SER A 7 -24.11 24.92 -16.97
N ASN A 8 -25.23 24.27 -16.63
CA ASN A 8 -25.24 23.17 -15.68
C ASN A 8 -24.55 21.92 -16.24
N ILE A 9 -24.77 21.59 -17.51
CA ILE A 9 -24.15 20.43 -18.18
C ILE A 9 -22.63 20.58 -18.22
N VAL A 10 -22.13 21.75 -18.60
CA VAL A 10 -20.68 22.02 -18.64
C VAL A 10 -20.06 21.90 -17.25
N LYS A 11 -20.71 22.43 -16.20
CA LYS A 11 -20.26 22.27 -14.81
C LYS A 11 -20.20 20.81 -14.37
N THR A 12 -21.17 19.98 -14.75
CA THR A 12 -21.14 18.55 -14.43
C THR A 12 -20.02 17.80 -15.15
N TYR A 13 -19.74 18.12 -16.43
CA TYR A 13 -18.64 17.51 -17.16
C TYR A 13 -17.27 17.95 -16.64
N LEU A 14 -17.10 19.25 -16.37
CA LEU A 14 -15.85 19.79 -15.82
C LEU A 14 -15.56 19.21 -14.42
N ARG A 15 -16.60 19.05 -13.58
CA ARG A 15 -16.49 18.47 -12.25
C ARG A 15 -16.13 16.98 -12.27
N ARG A 16 -16.60 16.22 -13.26
CA ARG A 16 -16.31 14.78 -13.39
C ARG A 16 -14.85 14.53 -13.79
N GLY A 17 -14.35 15.23 -14.82
CA GLY A 17 -12.95 15.13 -15.25
C GLY A 17 -11.94 15.63 -14.21
N TRP A 18 -12.30 16.65 -13.41
CA TRP A 18 -11.49 17.10 -12.27
C TRP A 18 -11.42 16.07 -11.13
N PHE A 19 -12.44 15.23 -10.97
CA PHE A 19 -12.48 14.22 -9.90
C PHE A 19 -11.53 13.05 -10.20
N ASP A 20 -11.48 12.60 -11.45
CA ASP A 20 -10.55 11.55 -11.90
C ASP A 20 -9.09 11.98 -11.72
N LEU A 21 -8.77 13.27 -11.97
CA LEU A 21 -7.42 13.79 -11.79
C LEU A 21 -6.95 13.85 -10.32
N ASN A 22 -7.87 14.03 -9.37
CA ASN A 22 -7.50 14.04 -7.95
C ASN A 22 -7.44 12.62 -7.40
N LEU A 23 -8.31 11.73 -7.89
CA LEU A 23 -8.32 10.33 -7.48
C LEU A 23 -7.04 9.61 -7.87
N TYR A 24 -6.52 9.77 -9.10
CA TYR A 24 -5.26 9.09 -9.47
C TYR A 24 -4.09 9.56 -8.60
N LYS A 25 -4.03 10.84 -8.24
CA LYS A 25 -2.96 11.37 -7.38
C LYS A 25 -2.99 10.72 -6.01
N VAL A 26 -4.19 10.59 -5.42
CA VAL A 26 -4.38 9.95 -4.12
C VAL A 26 -4.04 8.47 -4.17
N VAL A 27 -4.46 7.75 -5.23
CA VAL A 27 -4.15 6.32 -5.41
C VAL A 27 -2.65 6.09 -5.56
N VAL A 28 -1.96 6.90 -6.37
CA VAL A 28 -0.50 6.78 -6.53
C VAL A 28 0.23 7.11 -5.23
N MET A 29 -0.13 8.18 -4.53
CA MET A 29 0.46 8.50 -3.21
C MET A 29 0.23 7.38 -2.19
N TYR A 30 -0.97 6.82 -2.15
CA TYR A 30 -1.30 5.69 -1.28
C TYR A 30 -0.40 4.48 -1.57
N PHE A 31 -0.27 4.12 -2.85
CA PHE A 31 0.55 2.98 -3.27
C PHE A 31 2.03 3.18 -2.89
N MET A 32 2.58 4.37 -3.13
CA MET A 32 3.96 4.70 -2.76
C MET A 32 4.19 4.64 -1.24
N SER A 33 3.23 5.14 -0.45
CA SER A 33 3.32 5.09 1.01
C SER A 33 3.35 3.65 1.57
N LYS A 34 2.62 2.73 0.92
CA LYS A 34 2.59 1.31 1.31
C LYS A 34 3.92 0.62 1.00
N ILE A 35 4.52 0.91 -0.16
CA ILE A 35 5.83 0.37 -0.53
C ILE A 35 6.91 0.82 0.45
N ILE A 36 6.91 2.10 0.82
CA ILE A 36 7.90 2.65 1.77
C ILE A 36 7.74 2.01 3.15
N ASN A 37 6.51 1.90 3.66
CA ASN A 37 6.25 1.23 4.94
C ASN A 37 6.68 -0.25 4.93
N LEU A 38 6.48 -0.95 3.81
CA LEU A 38 6.92 -2.32 3.64
C LEU A 38 8.45 -2.41 3.69
N LEU A 39 9.16 -1.52 2.99
CA LEU A 39 10.62 -1.48 2.99
C LEU A 39 11.20 -1.19 4.38
N ILE A 40 10.60 -0.27 5.12
CA ILE A 40 11.00 0.04 6.51
C ILE A 40 10.75 -1.16 7.43
N SER A 41 9.65 -1.88 7.23
CA SER A 41 9.35 -3.10 8.00
C SER A 41 10.30 -4.27 7.68
N VAL A 42 10.94 -4.28 6.51
CA VAL A 42 11.90 -5.32 6.12
C VAL A 42 13.23 -5.21 6.85
N LEU A 43 13.66 -3.98 7.17
CA LEU A 43 14.90 -3.71 7.90
C LEU A 43 15.01 -4.45 9.25
N PRO A 44 14.07 -4.30 10.21
CA PRO A 44 14.18 -4.96 11.51
C PRO A 44 14.09 -6.48 11.38
N VAL A 45 13.29 -6.99 10.44
CA VAL A 45 13.16 -8.44 10.20
C VAL A 45 14.45 -9.00 9.63
N TYR A 46 15.08 -8.33 8.66
CA TYR A 46 16.36 -8.74 8.09
C TYR A 46 17.49 -8.74 9.14
N LEU A 47 17.55 -7.68 9.96
CA LEU A 47 18.55 -7.56 11.03
C LEU A 47 18.34 -8.64 12.10
N MET A 48 17.10 -8.84 12.56
CA MET A 48 16.76 -9.84 13.57
C MET A 48 17.01 -11.26 13.05
N TRP A 49 16.64 -11.53 11.79
CA TRP A 49 16.81 -12.85 11.20
C TRP A 49 18.28 -13.21 11.02
N ASN A 50 19.11 -12.30 10.51
CA ASN A 50 20.53 -12.56 10.32
C ASN A 50 21.34 -12.61 11.62
N TRP A 51 20.81 -12.10 12.73
CA TRP A 51 21.45 -12.22 14.04
C TRP A 51 21.00 -13.41 14.86
N VAL A 52 19.72 -13.77 14.84
CA VAL A 52 19.16 -14.77 15.77
C VAL A 52 19.04 -16.15 15.13
N VAL A 53 18.56 -16.23 13.89
CA VAL A 53 18.23 -17.51 13.24
C VAL A 53 19.46 -18.37 12.89
N PRO A 54 20.57 -17.82 12.35
CA PRO A 54 21.76 -18.63 12.07
C PRO A 54 22.41 -19.14 13.37
N ASP A 55 22.32 -18.38 14.45
CA ASP A 55 22.93 -18.73 15.74
C ASP A 55 22.15 -19.85 16.46
N ILE A 56 20.81 -19.78 16.45
CA ILE A 56 19.96 -20.75 17.15
C ILE A 56 19.68 -22.02 16.32
N PHE A 57 19.55 -21.90 15.01
CA PHE A 57 19.12 -23.01 14.15
C PHE A 57 20.16 -23.47 13.12
N SER A 58 21.35 -22.84 13.06
CA SER A 58 22.39 -23.14 12.05
C SER A 58 21.89 -23.06 10.59
N LEU A 59 20.87 -22.24 10.33
CA LEU A 59 20.37 -21.99 8.97
C LEU A 59 21.26 -20.97 8.23
N PRO A 60 21.37 -21.05 6.90
CA PRO A 60 22.06 -20.04 6.10
C PRO A 60 21.37 -18.67 6.22
N SER A 61 22.15 -17.61 6.13
CA SER A 61 21.64 -16.24 6.15
C SER A 61 20.62 -16.01 5.05
N ILE A 62 19.53 -15.32 5.38
CA ILE A 62 18.49 -14.98 4.43
C ILE A 62 18.91 -13.75 3.65
N GLY A 63 18.88 -13.85 2.31
CA GLY A 63 19.10 -12.72 1.43
C GLY A 63 17.95 -11.70 1.50
N PHE A 64 18.23 -10.44 1.13
CA PHE A 64 17.24 -9.36 1.13
C PHE A 64 15.94 -9.72 0.38
N PHE A 65 16.05 -10.41 -0.76
CA PHE A 65 14.90 -10.86 -1.55
C PHE A 65 14.06 -11.95 -0.87
N GLN A 66 14.67 -12.85 -0.09
CA GLN A 66 13.94 -13.86 0.68
C GLN A 66 13.21 -13.22 1.87
N ALA A 67 13.83 -12.29 2.58
CA ALA A 67 13.18 -11.54 3.65
C ALA A 67 12.02 -10.69 3.11
N ALA A 68 12.22 -10.00 1.98
CA ALA A 68 11.17 -9.24 1.32
C ALA A 68 9.99 -10.14 0.88
N GLY A 69 10.28 -11.29 0.27
CA GLY A 69 9.26 -12.28 -0.11
C GLY A 69 8.47 -12.81 1.08
N LEU A 70 9.15 -13.11 2.20
CA LEU A 70 8.51 -13.58 3.44
C LEU A 70 7.57 -12.52 4.02
N ILE A 71 8.01 -11.26 4.07
CA ILE A 71 7.20 -10.15 4.60
C ILE A 71 6.01 -9.87 3.68
N LEU A 72 6.20 -9.93 2.37
CA LEU A 72 5.12 -9.79 1.40
C LEU A 72 4.10 -10.92 1.58
N LEU A 73 4.56 -12.17 1.79
CA LEU A 73 3.70 -13.30 2.10
C LEU A 73 2.94 -13.09 3.42
N VAL A 74 3.61 -12.63 4.47
CA VAL A 74 2.98 -12.35 5.78
C VAL A 74 1.96 -11.23 5.66
N GLN A 75 2.24 -10.17 4.91
CA GLN A 75 1.28 -9.09 4.66
C GLN A 75 0.11 -9.52 3.81
N PHE A 76 0.32 -10.41 2.85
CA PHE A 76 -0.75 -11.00 2.04
C PHE A 76 -1.61 -11.96 2.88
N LEU A 77 -0.97 -12.77 3.71
CA LEU A 77 -1.61 -13.75 4.59
C LEU A 77 -2.27 -13.11 5.81
N THR A 78 -1.84 -11.93 6.20
CA THR A 78 -2.44 -11.11 7.26
C THR A 78 -3.28 -10.01 6.61
N PRO A 79 -4.52 -10.30 6.15
CA PRO A 79 -5.43 -9.26 5.75
C PRO A 79 -5.83 -8.47 6.99
N THR A 80 -5.06 -7.44 7.33
CA THR A 80 -5.43 -6.43 8.32
C THR A 80 -6.57 -5.60 7.72
N GLY A 81 -7.77 -6.18 7.69
CA GLY A 81 -8.94 -5.60 7.04
C GLY A 81 -10.30 -6.16 7.46
N LEU A 82 -10.39 -7.23 8.26
CA LEU A 82 -11.69 -7.85 8.61
C LEU A 82 -12.02 -7.89 10.11
N ILE A 83 -11.27 -7.20 10.98
CA ILE A 83 -11.62 -7.10 12.40
C ILE A 83 -11.57 -5.62 12.79
N LYS A 84 -12.65 -4.88 12.49
CA LYS A 84 -13.16 -3.66 13.18
C LYS A 84 -14.42 -3.10 12.47
N LEU A 85 -15.35 -3.97 12.07
CA LEU A 85 -16.72 -3.59 11.67
C LEU A 85 -17.71 -4.32 12.57
N GLY A 86 -17.63 -4.04 13.86
CA GLY A 86 -18.55 -4.62 14.82
C GLY A 86 -18.09 -4.36 16.24
N GLU A 87 -17.98 -3.08 16.62
CA GLU A 87 -18.36 -2.52 17.93
C GLU A 87 -18.73 -1.04 17.73
#